data_AF-A0A846N6P3-F1
#
_entry.id   AF-A0A846N6P3-F1
#
_cell.length_a   1.000
_cell.length_b   1.000
_cell.length_c   1.000
_cell.angle_alpha   90.00
_cell.angle_beta   90.00
_cell.angle_gamma   90.00
#
_symmetry.space_group_name_H-M   'P 1'
#
loop_
_entity.id
_entity.type
_entity.pdbx_description
1 polymer ?
#
loop_
_entity_poly.entity_id
_entity_poly.type
_entity_poly.pdbx_seq_one_letter_code
_entity_poly.pdbx_strand_id
1 'polypeptide(L)' 'MIIGKIDEDEPTIRFSLNLNCTNCGKKVPGGMLTSEKYYGTYAFMLEIDDFKKNYLCGTCRDKIRTNKN' A
#
# COMPACT_ATOMS: atom_id res chain seq x y z
N MET A 1 0.96 5.62 4.15
CA MET A 1 -0.06 5.26 3.15
C MET A 1 -1.24 4.66 3.90
N ILE A 2 -2.47 4.94 3.45
CA ILE A 2 -3.69 4.38 4.06
C ILE A 2 -4.17 3.23 3.17
N ILE A 3 -4.58 2.13 3.80
CA ILE A 3 -5.26 0.99 3.16
C ILE A 3 -6.71 1.01 3.61
N GLY A 4 -7.65 0.89 2.67
CA GLY A 4 -9.07 1.12 2.92
C GLY A 4 -9.43 2.59 3.18
N LYS A 5 -10.50 2.80 3.95
CA LYS A 5 -10.98 4.13 4.37
C LYS A 5 -10.94 4.24 5.89
N ILE A 6 -10.65 5.44 6.38
CA ILE A 6 -10.65 5.78 7.81
C ILE A 6 -11.56 6.98 7.95
N ASP A 7 -12.65 6.84 8.71
CA ASP A 7 -13.55 7.95 9.03
C ASP A 7 -12.94 8.82 10.15
N GLU A 8 -13.36 10.09 10.30
CA GLU A 8 -12.68 11.10 11.16
C GLU A 8 -12.50 10.66 12.63
N ASP A 9 -13.43 9.88 13.18
CA ASP A 9 -13.42 9.42 14.57
C ASP A 9 -13.07 7.92 14.74
N GLU A 10 -12.58 7.29 13.68
CA GLU A 10 -12.35 5.85 13.71
C GLU A 10 -10.97 5.48 14.29
N PRO A 11 -10.90 4.52 15.23
CA PRO A 11 -9.63 3.97 15.70
C PRO A 11 -8.79 3.40 14.55
N THR A 12 -7.48 3.58 14.64
CA THR A 12 -6.54 3.21 13.57
C THR A 12 -5.43 2.29 14.06
N ILE A 13 -5.04 1.35 13.22
CA ILE A 13 -3.90 0.46 13.42
C ILE A 13 -2.76 0.84 12.49
N ARG A 14 -1.57 0.96 13.06
CA ARG A 14 -0.30 1.05 12.31
C ARG A 14 0.27 -0.35 12.13
N PHE A 15 0.65 -0.68 10.90
CA PHE A 15 1.30 -1.94 10.58
C PHE A 15 2.37 -1.75 9.51
N SER A 16 3.22 -2.75 9.37
CA SER A 16 4.29 -2.76 8.36
C SER A 16 4.13 -3.94 7.43
N LEU A 17 4.25 -3.68 6.13
CA LEU A 17 4.33 -4.71 5.11
C LEU A 17 5.77 -4.88 4.62
N ASN A 18 6.14 -6.11 4.30
CA ASN A 18 7.33 -6.34 3.49
C ASN A 18 6.97 -6.04 2.03
N LEU A 19 7.51 -4.95 1.50
CA LEU A 19 7.22 -4.46 0.16
C LEU A 19 8.50 -4.38 -0.67
N ASN A 20 8.40 -4.92 -1.88
CA ASN A 20 9.39 -4.77 -2.93
C ASN A 20 8.72 -4.11 -4.13
N CYS A 21 9.45 -3.22 -4.82
CA CYS A 21 8.99 -2.69 -6.10
C CYS A 21 8.89 -3.84 -7.11
N THR A 22 7.73 -4.00 -7.72
CA THR A 22 7.49 -5.09 -8.69
C THR A 22 8.28 -4.89 -9.98
N ASN A 23 8.64 -3.64 -10.31
CA ASN A 23 9.41 -3.33 -11.51
C ASN A 23 10.93 -3.42 -11.32
N CYS A 24 11.47 -3.01 -10.17
CA CYS A 24 12.94 -2.97 -9.96
C CYS A 24 13.44 -3.80 -8.77
N GLY A 25 12.57 -4.54 -8.09
CA GLY A 25 12.93 -5.40 -6.94
C GLY A 25 13.36 -4.66 -5.68
N LYS A 26 13.52 -3.33 -5.72
CA LYS A 26 13.99 -2.54 -4.59
C LYS A 26 13.06 -2.72 -3.37
N LYS A 27 13.64 -3.07 -2.23
CA LYS A 27 12.95 -3.06 -0.94
C LYS A 27 12.55 -1.62 -0.57
N VAL A 28 11.31 -1.44 -0.15
CA VAL A 28 10.76 -0.13 0.21
C VAL A 28 10.18 -0.14 1.63
N PRO A 29 10.10 1.03 2.30
CA PRO A 29 9.37 1.15 3.55
C PRO A 29 7.88 0.81 3.34
N GLY A 30 7.35 -0.10 4.16
CA GLY A 30 5.96 -0.55 4.08
C GLY A 30 5.09 -0.10 5.24
N GLY A 31 5.42 1.03 5.88
CA GLY A 31 4.63 1.59 6.98
C GLY A 31 3.27 2.09 6.50
N MET A 32 2.20 1.55 7.08
CA MET A 32 0.82 1.81 6.70
C MET A 32 -0.08 2.07 7.90
N LEU A 33 -1.21 2.69 7.60
CA LEU A 33 -2.31 2.93 8.51
C LEU A 33 -3.59 2.35 7.91
N THR A 34 -4.44 1.78 8.74
CA THR A 34 -5.79 1.38 8.36
C THR A 34 -6.70 1.47 9.57
N SER A 35 -8.00 1.36 9.35
CA SER A 35 -8.95 1.41 10.43
C SER A 35 -9.04 0.07 11.17
N GLU A 36 -9.35 0.10 12.46
CA GLU A 36 -9.51 -1.12 13.26
C GLU A 36 -10.62 -2.02 12.71
N LYS A 37 -11.76 -1.46 12.28
CA LYS A 37 -12.88 -2.22 11.74
C LYS A 37 -12.54 -2.92 10.42
N TYR A 38 -11.61 -2.35 9.66
CA TYR A 38 -11.20 -2.88 8.36
C TYR A 38 -10.05 -3.89 8.48
N TYR A 39 -9.19 -3.74 9.48
CA TYR A 39 -8.00 -4.57 9.65
C TYR A 39 -8.35 -6.06 9.80
N GLY A 40 -7.70 -6.91 9.00
CA GLY A 40 -7.90 -8.37 9.05
C GLY A 40 -9.19 -8.87 8.39
N THR A 41 -10.04 -7.99 7.85
CA THR A 41 -11.19 -8.41 7.04
C THR A 41 -10.75 -9.09 5.73
N TYR A 42 -11.64 -9.87 5.11
CA TYR A 42 -11.36 -10.48 3.81
C TYR A 42 -11.05 -9.44 2.72
N ALA A 43 -11.80 -8.32 2.72
CA ALA A 43 -11.55 -7.20 1.82
C ALA A 43 -10.15 -6.60 2.03
N PHE A 44 -9.74 -6.41 3.28
CA PHE A 44 -8.39 -5.97 3.61
C PHE A 44 -7.33 -6.94 3.09
N MET A 45 -7.51 -8.25 3.28
CA MET A 45 -6.54 -9.25 2.79
C MET A 45 -6.40 -9.21 1.26
N LEU A 46 -7.51 -9.10 0.52
CA LEU A 46 -7.49 -8.98 -0.93
C LEU A 46 -6.79 -7.70 -1.39
N GLU A 47 -7.09 -6.56 -0.76
CA GLU A 47 -6.46 -5.28 -1.09
C GLU A 47 -4.96 -5.30 -0.81
N ILE A 48 -4.52 -5.90 0.31
CA ILE A 48 -3.10 -6.05 0.62
C ILE A 48 -2.37 -6.94 -0.39
N ASP A 49 -2.98 -8.03 -0.83
CA ASP A 49 -2.39 -8.94 -1.80
C ASP A 49 -2.25 -8.27 -3.18
N ASP A 50 -3.31 -7.60 -3.65
CA ASP A 50 -3.26 -6.83 -4.89
C ASP A 50 -2.25 -5.68 -4.82
N PHE A 51 -2.25 -4.94 -3.71
CA PHE A 51 -1.31 -3.86 -3.48
C PHE A 51 0.15 -4.33 -3.55
N LYS A 52 0.48 -5.46 -2.92
CA LYS A 52 1.84 -6.04 -2.97
C LYS A 52 2.26 -6.45 -4.39
N LYS A 53 1.33 -7.01 -5.17
CA LYS A 53 1.58 -7.44 -6.56
C LYS A 53 1.79 -6.28 -7.53
N ASN A 54 1.21 -5.12 -7.22
CA ASN A 54 1.21 -3.96 -8.11
C ASN A 54 2.12 -2.81 -7.62
N TYR A 55 2.74 -2.93 -6.44
CA TYR A 55 3.47 -1.84 -5.84
C TYR A 55 4.72 -1.42 -6.64
N LEU A 56 4.80 -0.11 -6.93
CA LEU A 56 5.98 0.53 -7.52
C LEU A 56 6.61 1.51 -6.54
N CYS A 57 7.95 1.50 -6.47
CA CYS A 57 8.67 2.55 -5.76
C CYS A 57 8.47 3.91 -6.46
N GLY A 58 8.67 5.00 -5.72
CA GLY A 58 8.48 6.37 -6.22
C GLY A 58 9.18 6.60 -7.56
N THR A 59 10.46 6.22 -7.67
CA THR A 59 11.23 6.36 -8.91
C THR A 59 10.62 5.61 -10.10
N CYS A 60 10.19 4.36 -9.94
CA CYS A 60 9.60 3.60 -11.05
C CYS A 60 8.22 4.15 -11.44
N ARG A 61 7.41 4.54 -10.44
CA ARG A 61 6.12 5.18 -10.68
C ARG A 61 6.27 6.49 -11.43
N ASP A 62 7.27 7.30 -11.07
CA ASP A 62 7.49 8.61 -11.68
C ASP A 62 8.03 8.47 -13.11
N LYS A 63 8.91 7.48 -13.38
CA LYS A 63 9.35 7.14 -14.76
C LYS A 63 8.19 6.78 -15.69
N ILE A 64 7.21 6.02 -15.19
CA ILE A 64 6.02 5.66 -15.98
C ILE A 64 5.19 6.90 -16.29
N ARG A 65 5.09 7.85 -15.36
CA ARG A 65 4.38 9.12 -15.58
C ARG A 65 5.08 9.99 -16.62
N THR A 66 6.40 10.07 -16.58
CA THR A 66 7.17 10.89 -17.55
C THR A 66 7.22 10.29 -18.94
N ASN A 67 7.19 8.95 -19.07
CA ASN A 67 7.18 8.26 -20.36
C ASN A 67 5.81 8.27 -21.08
N LYS A 68 4.76 8.81 -20.44
CA LYS A 68 3.43 8.96 -21.06
C LYS A 68 3.25 10.29 -21.82
N ASN A 69 4.33 11.07 -21.97
CA ASN A 69 4.36 12.29 -22.77
C ASN A 69 5.22 12.12 -24.01
#